data_AF-A0A959NEP4-F1
#
_entry.id   AF-A0A959NEP4-F1
#
_cell.length_a   1.000
_cell.length_b   1.000
_cell.length_c   1.000
_cell.angle_alpha   90.00
_cell.angle_beta   90.00
_cell.angle_gamma   90.00
#
_symmetry.space_group_name_H-M   'P 1'
#
loop_
_entity.id
_entity.type
_entity.pdbx_description
1 polymer ?
#
loop_
_entity_poly.entity_id
_entity_poly.type
_entity_poly.pdbx_seq_one_letter_code
_entity_poly.pdbx_strand_id
1 'polypeptide(L)'
;MNIQHRIDLLLRLREYILSDTTEWQEAREKAGYENGWFTPEFVTLALQNITDSFLQKDRLQEWMAPYSKKLPTASPKKIGVTMAGNIPLVGFHD
;
A
#
# COMPACT_ATOMS: atom_id res chain seq x y z
N MET A 1 -9.00 10.90 13.53
CA MET A 1 -9.16 10.23 12.21
C MET A 1 -10.12 9.05 12.33
N ASN A 2 -11.25 9.09 11.62
CA ASN A 2 -12.27 8.01 11.61
C ASN A 2 -11.96 6.94 10.53
N ILE A 3 -12.77 5.87 10.44
CA ILE A 3 -12.58 4.80 9.45
C ILE A 3 -12.70 5.32 8.03
N GLN A 4 -13.74 6.11 7.75
CA GLN A 4 -14.00 6.57 6.38
C GLN A 4 -12.79 7.35 5.85
N HIS A 5 -12.22 8.23 6.66
CA HIS A 5 -11.02 8.96 6.29
C HIS A 5 -9.80 8.06 6.06
N ARG A 6 -9.66 6.95 6.81
CA ARG A 6 -8.58 5.96 6.56
C ARG A 6 -8.79 5.23 5.24
N ILE A 7 -10.03 4.84 4.93
CA ILE A 7 -10.38 4.23 3.64
C ILE A 7 -10.07 5.22 2.51
N ASP A 8 -10.48 6.48 2.65
CA ASP A 8 -10.21 7.51 1.63
C ASP A 8 -8.71 7.73 1.41
N LEU A 9 -7.88 7.68 2.46
CA LEU A 9 -6.42 7.75 2.34
C LEU A 9 -5.83 6.54 1.58
N LEU A 10 -6.35 5.32 1.83
CA LEU A 10 -5.92 4.12 1.11
C LEU A 10 -6.36 4.14 -0.37
N LEU A 11 -7.54 4.70 -0.67
CA LEU A 11 -7.99 4.89 -2.04
C LEU A 11 -7.15 5.94 -2.78
N ARG A 12 -6.75 7.03 -2.11
CA ARG A 12 -5.81 8.01 -2.68
C ARG A 12 -4.43 7.40 -2.93
N LEU A 13 -3.98 6.49 -2.05
CA LEU A 13 -2.75 5.73 -2.29
C LEU A 13 -2.86 4.86 -3.55
N ARG A 14 -4.01 4.21 -3.77
CA ARG A 14 -4.27 3.48 -5.02
C ARG A 14 -4.17 4.39 -6.24
N GLU A 15 -4.84 5.53 -6.22
CA GLU A 15 -4.78 6.51 -7.31
C GLU A 15 -3.35 6.99 -7.56
N TYR A 16 -2.59 7.25 -6.50
CA TYR A 16 -1.19 7.62 -6.60
C TYR A 16 -0.34 6.53 -7.27
N ILE A 17 -0.48 5.26 -6.86
CA ILE A 17 0.24 4.14 -7.48
C ILE A 17 -0.14 4.00 -8.96
N LEU A 18 -1.43 4.13 -9.31
CA LEU A 18 -1.94 3.99 -10.68
C LEU A 18 -1.64 5.20 -11.57
N SER A 19 -1.32 6.36 -11.00
CA SER A 19 -0.97 7.55 -11.77
C SER A 19 0.32 7.38 -12.58
N ASP A 20 1.15 6.42 -12.18
CA ASP A 20 2.40 6.01 -12.85
C ASP A 20 3.25 7.19 -13.34
N THR A 21 3.44 8.18 -12.47
CA THR A 21 4.22 9.38 -12.81
C THR A 21 5.68 9.04 -13.10
N THR A 22 6.39 9.94 -13.78
CA THR A 22 7.83 9.77 -14.07
C THR A 22 8.64 9.50 -12.81
N GLU A 23 8.37 10.21 -11.72
CA GLU A 23 9.06 10.02 -10.43
C GLU A 23 8.84 8.60 -9.88
N TRP A 24 7.65 8.03 -10.13
CA TRP A 24 7.32 6.67 -9.72
C TRP A 24 8.06 5.63 -10.57
N GLN A 25 8.16 5.86 -11.88
CA GLN A 25 8.94 5.01 -12.78
C GLN A 25 10.43 5.02 -12.40
N GLU A 26 10.99 6.21 -12.18
CA GLU A 26 12.39 6.39 -11.74
C GLU A 26 12.68 5.70 -10.40
N ALA A 27 11.73 5.76 -9.45
CA ALA A 27 11.87 5.08 -8.17
C ALA A 27 11.93 3.55 -8.33
N ARG A 28 11.16 2.96 -9.26
CA ARG A 28 11.21 1.52 -9.54
C ARG A 28 12.54 1.10 -10.16
N GLU A 29 13.03 1.86 -11.13
CA GLU A 29 14.34 1.63 -11.75
C GLU A 29 15.46 1.69 -10.69
N LYS A 30 15.45 2.74 -9.87
CA LYS A 30 16.40 2.89 -8.76
C LYS A 30 16.35 1.73 -7.78
N ALA A 31 15.15 1.26 -7.43
CA ALA A 31 14.99 0.13 -6.52
C ALA A 31 15.61 -1.16 -7.10
N GLY A 32 15.50 -1.39 -8.41
CA GLY A 32 16.14 -2.51 -9.09
C GLY A 32 17.67 -2.42 -9.10
N TYR A 33 18.24 -1.22 -9.24
CA TYR A 33 19.69 -1.01 -9.14
C TYR A 33 20.23 -1.25 -7.72
N GLU A 34 19.47 -0.86 -6.69
CA GLU A 34 19.88 -1.02 -5.29
C GLU A 34 19.60 -2.42 -4.74
N ASN A 35 18.62 -3.13 -5.28
CA ASN A 35 18.23 -4.45 -4.87
C ASN A 35 17.88 -5.32 -6.08
N GLY A 36 18.75 -6.28 -6.41
CA GLY A 36 18.57 -7.16 -7.57
C GLY A 36 17.31 -8.05 -7.53
N TRP A 37 16.66 -8.19 -6.38
CA TRP A 37 15.34 -8.83 -6.30
C TRP A 37 14.22 -7.94 -6.87
N PHE A 38 14.42 -6.62 -6.95
CA PHE A 38 13.38 -5.64 -7.26
C PHE A 38 13.45 -5.21 -8.73
N THR A 39 13.52 -6.17 -9.65
CA THR A 39 13.42 -5.89 -11.10
C THR A 39 12.18 -5.04 -11.38
N PRO A 40 12.23 -4.04 -12.30
CA PRO A 40 11.10 -3.15 -12.58
C PRO A 40 9.79 -3.90 -12.87
N GLU A 41 9.85 -5.05 -13.53
CA GLU A 41 8.71 -5.91 -13.84
C GLU A 41 8.10 -6.51 -12.57
N PHE A 42 8.92 -6.99 -11.64
CA PHE A 42 8.42 -7.56 -10.38
C PHE A 42 7.85 -6.49 -9.45
N VAL A 43 8.46 -5.30 -9.41
CA VAL A 43 7.90 -4.16 -8.65
C VAL A 43 6.55 -3.76 -9.25
N THR A 44 6.45 -3.69 -10.58
CA THR A 44 5.19 -3.38 -11.28
C THR A 44 4.12 -4.44 -10.99
N LEU A 45 4.46 -5.72 -11.04
CA LEU A 45 3.56 -6.82 -10.70
C LEU A 45 3.07 -6.74 -9.25
N ALA A 46 3.97 -6.46 -8.30
CA ALA A 46 3.60 -6.30 -6.88
C ALA A 46 2.62 -5.13 -6.70
N LEU A 47 2.88 -3.99 -7.35
CA LEU A 47 2.01 -2.82 -7.29
C LEU A 47 0.62 -3.09 -7.87
N GLN A 48 0.53 -3.74 -9.03
CA GLN A 48 -0.73 -4.14 -9.63
C GLN A 48 -1.53 -5.05 -8.69
N ASN A 49 -0.88 -6.06 -8.12
CA ASN A 49 -1.52 -6.95 -7.15
C ASN A 49 -2.03 -6.19 -5.92
N ILE A 50 -1.25 -5.22 -5.41
CA ILE A 50 -1.67 -4.40 -4.27
C ILE A 50 -2.91 -3.56 -4.62
N THR A 51 -2.89 -2.88 -5.78
CA THR A 51 -4.01 -2.02 -6.19
C THR A 51 -5.28 -2.82 -6.51
N ASP A 52 -5.13 -4.03 -7.04
CA ASP A 52 -6.25 -4.85 -7.52
C ASP A 52 -6.83 -5.76 -6.45
N SER A 53 -6.00 -6.19 -5.48
CA SER A 53 -6.42 -7.14 -4.45
C SER A 53 -6.74 -6.47 -3.10
N PHE A 54 -5.99 -5.43 -2.71
CA PHE A 54 -6.11 -4.85 -1.36
C PHE A 54 -6.77 -3.48 -1.37
N LEU A 55 -6.41 -2.60 -2.31
CA LEU A 55 -6.83 -1.20 -2.29
C LEU A 55 -8.16 -0.94 -3.02
N GLN A 56 -9.01 -1.95 -3.16
CA GLN A 56 -10.34 -1.81 -3.75
C GLN A 56 -11.36 -1.31 -2.73
N LYS A 57 -12.25 -0.41 -3.16
CA LYS A 57 -13.18 0.28 -2.24
C LYS A 57 -14.09 -0.68 -1.49
N ASP A 58 -14.70 -1.61 -2.20
CA ASP A 58 -15.56 -2.66 -1.64
C ASP A 58 -14.77 -3.55 -0.67
N ARG A 59 -13.56 -3.97 -1.02
CA ARG A 59 -12.68 -4.79 -0.16
C ARG A 59 -12.31 -4.07 1.14
N LEU A 60 -11.92 -2.80 1.05
CA LEU A 60 -11.58 -1.99 2.22
C LEU A 60 -12.80 -1.74 3.11
N GLN A 61 -13.98 -1.51 2.52
CA GLN A 61 -15.23 -1.35 3.25
C GLN A 61 -15.64 -2.64 3.96
N GLU A 62 -15.56 -3.78 3.27
CA GLU A 62 -15.84 -5.10 3.81
C GLU A 62 -14.89 -5.43 4.98
N TRP A 63 -13.59 -5.25 4.78
CA TRP A 63 -12.57 -5.48 5.80
C TRP A 63 -12.77 -4.62 7.06
N MET A 64 -13.18 -3.36 6.88
CA MET A 64 -13.35 -2.42 7.99
C MET A 64 -14.74 -2.48 8.65
N ALA A 65 -15.74 -3.13 8.04
CA ALA A 65 -17.10 -3.20 8.55
C ALA A 65 -17.21 -3.68 10.02
N PRO A 66 -16.48 -4.72 10.47
CA PRO A 66 -16.51 -5.20 11.86
C PRO A 66 -15.99 -4.18 12.89
N TYR A 67 -15.22 -3.17 12.43
CA TYR A 67 -14.56 -2.18 13.27
C TYR A 67 -15.31 -0.84 13.33
N SER A 68 -16.38 -0.67 12.55
CA SER A 68 -17.19 0.56 12.43
C SER A 68 -17.60 1.21 13.75
N LYS A 69 -17.83 0.42 14.80
CA LYS A 69 -18.24 0.87 16.14
C LYS A 69 -17.18 0.67 17.23
N LYS A 70 -16.00 0.12 16.89
CA LYS A 70 -15.01 -0.39 17.85
C LYS A 70 -13.69 0.38 17.86
N LEU A 71 -13.49 1.33 16.94
CA LEU A 71 -12.23 2.07 16.92
C LEU A 71 -12.15 3.00 18.13
N PRO A 72 -11.12 2.85 18.98
CA PRO A 72 -10.91 3.75 20.10
C PRO A 72 -10.74 5.18 19.59
N THR A 73 -11.12 6.14 20.43
CA THR A 73 -10.84 7.56 20.23
C THR A 73 -9.37 7.73 19.88
N ALA A 74 -9.12 8.43 18.76
CA ALA A 74 -7.84 8.45 18.05
C ALA A 74 -6.66 8.86 18.93
N SER A 75 -5.98 7.88 19.52
CA SER A 75 -4.65 8.04 20.10
C SER A 75 -3.64 7.45 19.10
N PRO A 76 -3.15 8.25 18.14
CA PRO A 76 -2.19 7.77 17.18
C PRO A 76 -0.92 7.31 17.91
N LYS A 77 -0.44 6.14 17.55
CA LYS A 77 0.84 5.62 18.03
C LYS A 77 1.89 5.75 16.94
N LYS A 78 3.13 5.96 17.36
CA LYS A 78 4.28 5.85 16.47
C LYS A 78 4.56 4.38 16.22
N ILE A 79 4.42 3.94 14.96
CA ILE A 79 4.64 2.56 14.55
C ILE A 79 5.88 2.53 13.66
N GLY A 80 6.84 1.65 14.00
CA GLY A 80 7.96 1.31 13.12
C GLY A 80 7.57 0.13 12.24
N VAL A 81 7.92 0.19 10.95
CA VAL A 81 7.68 -0.88 9.99
C VAL A 81 9.01 -1.26 9.37
N THR A 82 9.37 -2.54 9.48
CA THR A 82 10.55 -3.13 8.86
C THR A 82 10.07 -4.27 7.97
N MET A 83 10.39 -4.22 6.68
CA MET A 83 9.96 -5.21 5.70
C MET A 83 11.15 -6.10 5.29
N ALA A 84 10.87 -7.34 4.89
CA ALA A 84 11.89 -8.19 4.30
C ALA A 84 12.34 -7.65 2.92
N GLY A 85 13.61 -7.86 2.58
CA GLY A 85 14.23 -7.27 1.39
C GLY A 85 14.15 -8.11 0.10
N ASN A 86 13.46 -9.25 0.11
CA ASN A 86 13.43 -10.19 -1.01
C ASN A 86 12.17 -10.07 -1.89
N ILE A 87 11.13 -9.39 -1.44
CA ILE A 87 9.88 -9.19 -2.18
C ILE A 87 9.52 -7.69 -2.15
N PRO A 88 9.28 -7.04 -3.30
CA PRO A 88 8.84 -5.65 -3.34
C PRO A 88 7.58 -5.44 -2.50
N LEU A 89 7.61 -4.46 -1.59
CA LEU A 89 6.44 -4.02 -0.83
C LEU A 89 5.76 -5.15 -0.02
N VAL A 90 6.51 -6.15 0.44
CA VAL A 90 5.98 -7.35 1.12
C VAL A 90 5.11 -7.04 2.33
N GLY A 91 5.32 -5.92 3.02
CA GLY A 91 4.50 -5.53 4.17
C GLY A 91 3.04 -5.19 3.87
N PHE A 92 2.60 -5.22 2.60
CA PHE A 92 1.17 -5.21 2.25
C PHE A 92 0.51 -6.59 2.36
N HIS A 93 1.29 -7.67 2.29
CA HIS A 93 0.82 -9.05 2.35
C HIS A 93 0.83 -9.65 3.76
N ASP A 94 1.75 -9.19 4.62
CA ASP A 94 1.92 -9.64 6.01
C ASP A 94 0.87 -9.02 6.96
#